data_AF-A0A329SHA3-F1
#
_entry.id   AF-A0A329SHA3-F1
#
_cell.length_a   1.000
_cell.length_b   1.000
_cell.length_c   1.000
_cell.angle_alpha   90.00
_cell.angle_beta   90.00
_cell.angle_gamma   90.00
#
_symmetry.space_group_name_H-M   'P 1'
#
loop_
_entity.id
_entity.type
_entity.pdbx_description
1 polymer ?
#
loop_
_entity_poly.entity_id
_entity_poly.type
_entity_poly.pdbx_seq_one_letter_code
_entity_poly.pdbx_strand_id
1 'polypeptide(L)'
;MQVHGQSSFTMFANPVVSSDDSQVLYDTFTTFTENSIPANYTVLDGVSYVSHQLLDVKSSNPLVECADLDTLPSINSIVSVLSDAVAVSSISTSSGKLIECASGKSFKVTWNGVNFGLCFSGSSGFTMHGNDVDVVVEYEKEKVIINAPRMEEKCAKSVFSSAVTSIGKSLLTGEPFSAQDARKLEAAFGFEFTLAETICGCRSTPRPCVFLHGLAAFKEEKGNLNVDPYWGNLTNHAPCCSSMQYVRLETMNTSWTDTKQQHKVCDHLLAVNKNNQNSTISDTIIVTHSMGGLLVAAALASRKCHVDSSTSWVAIASPMRGSMSSDYFQESCKDNTNFVMEALIDYTGLCPGGDGIRSLAYEEEKYSSKKLDALYVAAQKAYRSHVTAAMCSNGNTGLRSNRQAIYWVLGRTMNHKSSKNDGIVEFYSCAGGFPESKFGETYHDRFYVTKLNHADAAFRNGDALLNTEKMPLKWFECLL
;
A
#
# COMPACT_ATOMS: atom_id res chain seq x y z
N MET A 1 -8.37 -2.50 11.63
CA MET A 1 -7.95 -1.35 10.80
C MET A 1 -8.75 -0.11 11.22
N GLN A 2 -8.30 1.11 10.88
CA GLN A 2 -8.98 2.36 11.24
C GLN A 2 -8.99 3.35 10.07
N VAL A 3 -10.06 4.15 9.96
CA VAL A 3 -10.17 5.29 9.03
C VAL A 3 -10.36 6.54 9.88
N HIS A 4 -9.48 7.54 9.72
CA HIS A 4 -9.45 8.72 10.60
C HIS A 4 -9.43 8.35 12.10
N GLY A 5 -8.70 7.29 12.47
CA GLY A 5 -8.63 6.78 13.85
C GLY A 5 -9.86 6.01 14.34
N GLN A 6 -10.89 5.84 13.50
CA GLN A 6 -12.13 5.15 13.85
C GLN A 6 -12.11 3.70 13.32
N SER A 7 -12.42 2.74 14.20
CA SER A 7 -12.53 1.31 13.83
C SER A 7 -13.92 0.91 13.33
N SER A 8 -14.89 1.82 13.41
CA SER A 8 -16.26 1.66 12.94
C SER A 8 -16.74 3.02 12.44
N PHE A 9 -17.39 3.05 11.29
CA PHE A 9 -17.96 4.25 10.69
C PHE A 9 -19.16 3.89 9.82
N THR A 10 -20.01 4.89 9.55
CA THR A 10 -21.24 4.72 8.78
C THR A 10 -21.17 5.57 7.51
N MET A 11 -21.67 5.03 6.41
CA MET A 11 -21.81 5.74 5.14
C MET A 11 -23.25 5.66 4.68
N PHE A 12 -23.78 6.77 4.19
CA PHE A 12 -25.11 6.83 3.58
C PHE A 12 -24.98 6.73 2.07
N ALA A 13 -25.96 6.08 1.42
CA ALA A 13 -25.96 5.87 -0.02
C ALA A 13 -27.37 5.97 -0.59
N ASN A 14 -27.55 6.84 -1.60
CA ASN A 14 -28.80 6.98 -2.33
C ASN A 14 -28.65 6.40 -3.74
N PRO A 15 -29.55 5.49 -4.17
CA PRO A 15 -29.49 4.96 -5.53
C PRO A 15 -29.99 6.00 -6.55
N VAL A 16 -29.22 6.09 -7.63
CA VAL A 16 -29.52 6.73 -8.91
C VAL A 16 -29.58 5.62 -9.96
N VAL A 17 -30.79 5.18 -10.25
CA VAL A 17 -31.07 4.03 -11.13
C VAL A 17 -31.29 4.51 -12.56
N SER A 18 -30.79 3.77 -13.54
CA SER A 18 -31.05 4.04 -14.95
C SER A 18 -32.54 3.87 -15.29
N SER A 19 -32.99 4.48 -16.38
CA SER A 19 -34.40 4.45 -16.78
C SER A 19 -34.96 3.06 -17.09
N ASP A 20 -34.08 2.09 -17.36
CA ASP A 20 -34.40 0.69 -17.68
C ASP A 20 -34.09 -0.27 -16.51
N ASP A 21 -33.77 0.27 -15.32
CA ASP A 21 -33.40 -0.47 -14.11
C ASP A 21 -32.19 -1.42 -14.26
N SER A 22 -31.40 -1.27 -15.33
CA SER A 22 -30.29 -2.18 -15.64
C SER A 22 -28.96 -1.75 -14.99
N GLN A 23 -28.85 -0.48 -14.59
CA GLN A 23 -27.66 0.08 -13.99
C GLN A 23 -28.00 0.94 -12.78
N VAL A 24 -27.07 0.99 -11.82
CA VAL A 24 -27.17 1.87 -10.67
C VAL A 24 -25.84 2.56 -10.39
N LEU A 25 -25.95 3.81 -9.97
CA LEU A 25 -24.91 4.60 -9.34
C LEU A 25 -25.44 5.04 -7.98
N TYR A 26 -24.59 5.05 -6.96
CA TYR A 26 -24.94 5.55 -5.63
C TYR A 26 -24.28 6.89 -5.38
N ASP A 27 -25.09 7.87 -4.98
CA ASP A 27 -24.59 9.07 -4.33
C ASP A 27 -24.31 8.74 -2.87
N THR A 28 -23.14 9.10 -2.36
CA THR A 28 -22.70 8.68 -1.03
C THR A 28 -22.29 9.83 -0.15
N PHE A 29 -22.50 9.71 1.15
CA PHE A 29 -22.07 10.69 2.13
C PHE A 29 -21.55 10.03 3.41
N THR A 30 -20.44 10.52 3.94
CA THR A 30 -19.98 10.17 5.29
C THR A 30 -19.15 11.31 5.89
N THR A 31 -19.07 11.34 7.22
CA THR A 31 -18.33 12.34 7.98
C THR A 31 -17.41 11.65 8.96
N PHE A 32 -16.15 12.08 8.97
CA PHE A 32 -15.18 11.70 10.00
C PHE A 32 -14.80 12.93 10.80
N THR A 33 -14.49 12.72 12.09
CA THR A 33 -13.99 13.79 12.95
C THR A 33 -12.58 13.42 13.40
N GLU A 34 -11.60 14.21 12.99
CA GLU A 34 -10.20 14.03 13.37
C GLU A 34 -9.72 15.31 14.07
N ASN A 35 -9.21 15.18 15.29
CA ASN A 35 -8.76 16.33 16.12
C ASN A 35 -9.81 17.45 16.21
N SER A 36 -11.10 17.09 16.34
CA SER A 36 -12.25 18.02 16.37
C SER A 36 -12.53 18.78 15.07
N ILE A 37 -11.91 18.39 13.96
CA ILE A 37 -12.18 18.92 12.62
C ILE A 37 -13.02 17.89 11.84
N PRO A 38 -14.25 18.22 11.42
CA PRO A 38 -15.03 17.35 10.57
C PRO A 38 -14.48 17.37 9.14
N ALA A 39 -14.34 16.16 8.57
CA ALA A 39 -14.03 15.90 7.18
C ALA A 39 -15.22 15.16 6.55
N ASN A 40 -15.90 15.79 5.59
CA ASN A 40 -17.02 15.19 4.88
C ASN A 40 -16.56 14.65 3.54
N TYR A 41 -16.98 13.42 3.24
CA TYR A 41 -16.76 12.76 1.96
C TYR A 41 -18.08 12.61 1.23
N THR A 42 -18.15 13.13 0.01
CA THR A 42 -19.36 13.12 -0.81
C THR A 42 -19.05 12.55 -2.18
N VAL A 43 -19.90 11.65 -2.67
CA VAL A 43 -19.98 11.30 -4.09
C VAL A 43 -21.36 11.71 -4.58
N LEU A 44 -21.41 12.54 -5.62
CA LEU A 44 -22.66 12.98 -6.24
C LEU A 44 -22.55 12.94 -7.76
N ASP A 45 -23.47 12.27 -8.44
CA ASP A 45 -23.48 12.10 -9.91
C ASP A 45 -22.18 11.50 -10.48
N GLY A 46 -21.45 10.79 -9.63
CA GLY A 46 -20.17 10.15 -9.92
C GLY A 46 -18.95 11.06 -9.77
N VAL A 47 -19.13 12.25 -9.21
CA VAL A 47 -18.05 13.17 -8.85
C VAL A 47 -17.78 13.06 -7.35
N SER A 48 -16.51 12.92 -6.98
CA SER A 48 -16.08 12.70 -5.59
C SER A 48 -15.46 13.97 -4.99
N TYR A 49 -15.85 14.29 -3.76
CA TYR A 49 -15.43 15.49 -3.03
C TYR A 49 -14.99 15.13 -1.61
N VAL A 50 -14.00 15.85 -1.10
CA VAL A 50 -13.70 15.94 0.33
C VAL A 50 -13.86 17.39 0.77
N SER A 51 -14.39 17.63 1.96
CA SER A 51 -14.44 18.98 2.53
C SER A 51 -14.02 18.99 3.99
N HIS A 52 -13.24 20.01 4.36
CA HIS A 52 -12.74 20.24 5.70
C HIS A 52 -13.28 21.55 6.25
N GLN A 53 -13.70 21.55 7.52
CA GLN A 53 -14.14 22.76 8.20
C GLN A 53 -12.94 23.38 8.96
N LEU A 54 -12.44 24.52 8.51
CA LEU A 54 -11.31 25.22 9.17
C LEU A 54 -11.78 25.86 10.48
N LEU A 55 -11.04 25.62 11.57
CA LEU A 55 -11.40 26.07 12.92
C LEU A 55 -11.21 27.58 13.17
N ASP A 56 -10.56 28.35 12.28
CA ASP A 56 -10.03 29.68 12.69
C ASP A 56 -10.04 30.82 11.65
N VAL A 57 -10.89 30.78 10.62
CA VAL A 57 -11.02 31.91 9.68
C VAL A 57 -12.48 32.33 9.57
N LYS A 58 -12.76 33.64 9.65
CA LYS A 58 -14.07 34.29 9.42
C LYS A 58 -14.64 34.07 8.00
N SER A 59 -14.11 33.12 7.24
CA SER A 59 -14.62 32.61 5.97
C SER A 59 -15.51 31.41 6.29
N SER A 60 -16.81 31.56 6.07
CA SER A 60 -17.83 30.53 6.29
C SER A 60 -17.81 29.36 5.29
N ASN A 61 -16.83 29.30 4.39
CA ASN A 61 -16.78 28.29 3.34
C ASN A 61 -15.80 27.17 3.73
N PRO A 62 -16.23 25.90 3.72
CA PRO A 62 -15.32 24.77 3.93
C PRO A 62 -14.27 24.74 2.82
N LEU A 63 -13.06 24.27 3.14
CA LEU A 63 -12.07 23.95 2.12
C LEU A 63 -12.53 22.67 1.43
N VAL A 64 -12.68 22.70 0.10
CA VAL A 64 -13.20 21.57 -0.68
C VAL A 64 -12.17 21.16 -1.72
N GLU A 65 -11.92 19.87 -1.84
CA GLU A 65 -10.99 19.29 -2.81
C GLU A 65 -11.66 18.12 -3.53
N CYS A 66 -11.18 17.77 -4.72
CA CYS A 66 -11.61 16.56 -5.41
C CYS A 66 -11.09 15.33 -4.67
N ALA A 67 -11.96 14.38 -4.34
CA ALA A 67 -11.57 13.18 -3.60
C ALA A 67 -11.14 12.05 -4.55
N ASP A 68 -10.06 11.38 -4.18
CA ASP A 68 -9.61 10.15 -4.82
C ASP A 68 -10.36 8.91 -4.31
N LEU A 69 -10.60 7.97 -5.23
CA LEU A 69 -11.45 6.79 -5.05
C LEU A 69 -10.97 5.80 -3.96
N ASP A 70 -9.71 5.89 -3.53
CA ASP A 70 -9.09 4.90 -2.65
C ASP A 70 -9.17 5.24 -1.15
N THR A 71 -9.89 6.30 -0.80
CA THR A 71 -9.93 6.82 0.59
C THR A 71 -10.85 6.02 1.49
N LEU A 72 -11.99 5.64 0.93
CA LEU A 72 -13.04 4.90 1.59
C LEU A 72 -13.40 3.72 0.71
N PRO A 73 -13.88 2.62 1.32
CA PRO A 73 -14.55 1.56 0.58
C PRO A 73 -15.58 2.16 -0.39
N SER A 74 -15.36 2.00 -1.69
CA SER A 74 -16.27 2.55 -2.70
C SER A 74 -17.57 1.76 -2.70
N ILE A 75 -18.65 2.35 -2.17
CA ILE A 75 -19.99 1.73 -2.20
C ILE A 75 -20.40 1.38 -3.64
N ASN A 76 -20.01 2.21 -4.61
CA ASN A 76 -20.30 1.94 -6.02
C ASN A 76 -19.61 0.68 -6.55
N SER A 77 -18.45 0.30 -5.99
CA SER A 77 -17.83 -0.97 -6.33
C SER A 77 -18.51 -2.18 -5.69
N ILE A 78 -19.32 -2.01 -4.63
CA ILE A 78 -20.12 -3.09 -4.05
C ILE A 78 -21.18 -3.58 -5.05
N VAL A 79 -21.69 -2.70 -5.93
CA VAL A 79 -22.74 -3.04 -6.89
C VAL A 79 -22.32 -4.19 -7.82
N SER A 80 -21.12 -4.13 -8.37
CA SER A 80 -20.58 -5.22 -9.20
C SER A 80 -20.29 -6.46 -8.35
N VAL A 81 -19.76 -6.28 -7.13
CA VAL A 81 -19.48 -7.37 -6.18
C VAL A 81 -20.74 -8.19 -5.86
N LEU A 82 -21.88 -7.54 -5.64
CA LEU A 82 -23.17 -8.21 -5.40
C LEU A 82 -23.73 -8.85 -6.66
N SER A 83 -23.48 -8.24 -7.83
CA SER A 83 -23.91 -8.79 -9.11
C SER A 83 -23.18 -10.08 -9.47
N ASP A 84 -21.94 -10.23 -9.01
CA ASP A 84 -21.08 -11.41 -9.17
C ASP A 84 -21.21 -12.41 -8.00
N ALA A 85 -22.18 -12.23 -7.10
CA ALA A 85 -22.34 -13.07 -5.92
C ALA A 85 -22.59 -14.54 -6.28
N VAL A 86 -21.82 -15.43 -5.66
CA VAL A 86 -21.92 -16.87 -5.85
C VAL A 86 -22.59 -17.49 -4.64
N ALA A 87 -23.69 -18.20 -4.85
CA ALA A 87 -24.41 -18.87 -3.76
C ALA A 87 -23.59 -20.00 -3.12
N VAL A 88 -23.72 -20.14 -1.80
CA VAL A 88 -23.02 -21.16 -1.01
C VAL A 88 -23.98 -21.78 0.00
N SER A 89 -23.75 -23.03 0.40
CA SER A 89 -24.59 -23.74 1.36
C SER A 89 -24.32 -23.33 2.79
N SER A 90 -23.06 -23.08 3.11
CA SER A 90 -22.59 -22.64 4.42
C SER A 90 -21.37 -21.74 4.26
N ILE A 91 -21.17 -20.88 5.25
CA ILE A 91 -19.98 -20.07 5.39
C ILE A 91 -19.32 -20.49 6.69
N SER A 92 -18.06 -20.87 6.64
CA SER A 92 -17.26 -21.16 7.82
C SER A 92 -16.02 -20.28 7.81
N THR A 93 -15.45 -20.02 8.98
CA THR A 93 -14.10 -19.47 9.06
C THR A 93 -13.07 -20.59 8.94
N SER A 94 -11.80 -20.26 8.74
CA SER A 94 -10.71 -21.25 8.68
C SER A 94 -10.48 -22.00 10.00
N SER A 95 -10.95 -21.47 11.13
CA SER A 95 -10.97 -22.19 12.41
C SER A 95 -12.13 -23.20 12.53
N GLY A 96 -12.95 -23.33 11.49
CA GLY A 96 -14.10 -24.23 11.44
C GLY A 96 -15.36 -23.66 12.12
N LYS A 97 -15.33 -22.39 12.56
CA LYS A 97 -16.50 -21.73 13.12
C LYS A 97 -17.50 -21.41 12.02
N LEU A 98 -18.73 -21.88 12.16
CA LEU A 98 -19.81 -21.56 11.22
C LEU A 98 -20.29 -20.12 11.42
N ILE A 99 -20.50 -19.42 10.32
CA ILE A 99 -21.21 -18.14 10.27
C ILE A 99 -22.68 -18.45 9.98
N GLU A 100 -23.54 -18.13 10.95
CA GLU A 100 -24.96 -18.43 10.87
C GLU A 100 -25.67 -17.43 9.94
N CYS A 101 -25.97 -17.86 8.71
CA CYS A 101 -26.93 -17.18 7.85
C CYS A 101 -28.25 -17.96 7.79
N ALA A 102 -29.35 -17.30 7.44
CA ALA A 102 -30.59 -17.98 7.10
C ALA A 102 -30.39 -18.91 5.88
N SER A 103 -31.02 -20.09 5.91
CA SER A 103 -30.87 -21.10 4.85
C SER A 103 -31.21 -20.53 3.47
N GLY A 104 -30.36 -20.81 2.48
CA GLY A 104 -30.51 -20.33 1.10
C GLY A 104 -30.23 -18.84 0.90
N LYS A 105 -29.65 -18.15 1.90
CA LYS A 105 -29.34 -16.71 1.85
C LYS A 105 -27.86 -16.40 2.09
N SER A 106 -26.98 -17.35 1.75
CA SER A 106 -25.54 -17.25 1.93
C SER A 106 -24.83 -17.15 0.59
N PHE A 107 -23.87 -16.22 0.48
CA PHE A 107 -23.11 -16.00 -0.74
C PHE A 107 -21.63 -15.81 -0.46
N LYS A 108 -20.78 -16.19 -1.42
CA LYS A 108 -19.40 -15.72 -1.53
C LYS A 108 -19.39 -14.52 -2.46
N VAL A 109 -18.74 -13.44 -2.03
CA VAL A 109 -18.45 -12.29 -2.88
C VAL A 109 -16.96 -11.92 -2.77
N THR A 110 -16.42 -11.26 -3.79
CA THR A 110 -15.01 -10.84 -3.82
C THR A 110 -14.93 -9.35 -4.14
N TRP A 111 -14.43 -8.55 -3.21
CA TRP A 111 -14.29 -7.11 -3.35
C TRP A 111 -12.81 -6.72 -3.36
N ASN A 112 -12.31 -6.23 -4.50
CA ASN A 112 -10.92 -5.81 -4.68
C ASN A 112 -9.89 -6.88 -4.22
N GLY A 113 -10.14 -8.14 -4.58
CA GLY A 113 -9.30 -9.28 -4.22
C GLY A 113 -9.57 -9.86 -2.82
N VAL A 114 -10.37 -9.19 -1.98
CA VAL A 114 -10.74 -9.68 -0.65
C VAL A 114 -12.04 -10.46 -0.72
N ASN A 115 -12.05 -11.70 -0.23
CA ASN A 115 -13.27 -12.51 -0.17
C ASN A 115 -14.10 -12.20 1.07
N PHE A 116 -15.42 -12.21 0.92
CA PHE A 116 -16.39 -12.07 1.99
C PHE A 116 -17.42 -13.19 1.93
N GLY A 117 -17.87 -13.61 3.11
CA GLY A 117 -19.09 -14.38 3.26
C GLY A 117 -20.27 -13.44 3.50
N LEU A 118 -21.25 -13.42 2.61
CA LEU A 118 -22.42 -12.55 2.70
C LEU A 118 -23.63 -13.32 3.23
N CYS A 119 -24.23 -12.84 4.32
CA CYS A 119 -25.52 -13.27 4.83
C CYS A 119 -26.60 -12.26 4.44
N PHE A 120 -27.57 -12.66 3.62
CA PHE A 120 -28.69 -11.81 3.21
C PHE A 120 -29.89 -11.92 4.16
N SER A 121 -30.40 -10.77 4.60
CA SER A 121 -31.47 -10.66 5.59
C SER A 121 -32.79 -10.16 4.99
N GLY A 122 -32.93 -10.16 3.66
CA GLY A 122 -34.14 -9.69 3.00
C GLY A 122 -34.29 -8.17 3.11
N SER A 123 -35.48 -7.69 3.46
CA SER A 123 -35.77 -6.25 3.57
C SER A 123 -34.99 -5.52 4.67
N SER A 124 -34.27 -6.23 5.54
CA SER A 124 -33.40 -5.63 6.55
C SER A 124 -31.98 -5.34 6.04
N GLY A 125 -31.61 -5.82 4.85
CA GLY A 125 -30.28 -5.65 4.29
C GLY A 125 -29.44 -6.93 4.28
N PHE A 126 -28.13 -6.79 4.44
CA PHE A 126 -27.20 -7.90 4.48
C PHE A 126 -25.93 -7.58 5.28
N THR A 127 -25.20 -8.63 5.66
CA THR A 127 -23.89 -8.50 6.28
C THR A 127 -22.86 -9.25 5.45
N MET A 128 -21.79 -8.58 5.07
CA MET A 128 -20.60 -9.20 4.49
C MET A 128 -19.55 -9.37 5.57
N HIS A 129 -19.31 -10.61 5.96
CA HIS A 129 -18.28 -11.00 6.91
C HIS A 129 -16.93 -11.13 6.20
N GLY A 130 -15.96 -10.35 6.67
CA GLY A 130 -14.59 -10.35 6.17
C GLY A 130 -13.60 -10.76 7.25
N ASN A 131 -12.33 -10.92 6.88
CA ASN A 131 -11.29 -11.19 7.87
C ASN A 131 -10.98 -9.97 8.75
N ASP A 132 -10.85 -8.80 8.11
CA ASP A 132 -10.32 -7.59 8.76
C ASP A 132 -11.41 -6.55 9.05
N VAL A 133 -12.54 -6.63 8.33
CA VAL A 133 -13.69 -5.73 8.46
C VAL A 133 -14.96 -6.48 8.09
N ASP A 134 -16.03 -6.23 8.84
CA ASP A 134 -17.39 -6.61 8.47
C ASP A 134 -18.10 -5.40 7.88
N VAL A 135 -18.90 -5.63 6.84
CA VAL A 135 -19.71 -4.59 6.20
C VAL A 135 -21.17 -4.92 6.43
N VAL A 136 -21.85 -4.07 7.20
CA VAL A 136 -23.28 -4.19 7.46
C VAL A 136 -24.00 -3.18 6.59
N VAL A 137 -24.94 -3.67 5.78
CA VAL A 137 -25.80 -2.84 4.94
C VAL A 137 -27.22 -2.94 5.46
N GLU A 138 -27.82 -1.80 5.75
CA GLU A 138 -29.19 -1.65 6.19
C GLU A 138 -29.96 -0.84 5.15
N TYR A 139 -31.20 -1.25 4.85
CA TYR A 139 -32.03 -0.51 3.90
C TYR A 139 -32.91 0.50 4.62
N GLU A 140 -32.74 1.76 4.24
CA GLU A 140 -33.52 2.87 4.77
C GLU A 140 -34.70 3.21 3.86
N LYS A 141 -35.80 3.66 4.47
CA LYS A 141 -37.01 4.06 3.74
C LYS A 141 -36.90 5.45 3.14
N GLU A 142 -36.11 6.31 3.76
CA GLU A 142 -35.94 7.70 3.37
C GLU A 142 -34.55 7.94 2.81
N LYS A 143 -34.46 8.72 1.73
CA LYS A 143 -33.18 9.14 1.16
C LYS A 143 -32.57 10.23 2.03
N VAL A 144 -31.27 10.14 2.27
CA VAL A 144 -30.52 11.23 2.93
C VAL A 144 -30.33 12.37 1.94
N ILE A 145 -30.41 13.63 2.38
CA ILE A 145 -30.13 14.75 1.49
C ILE A 145 -28.61 14.86 1.31
N ILE A 146 -28.12 14.52 0.12
CA ILE A 146 -26.71 14.62 -0.25
C ILE A 146 -26.55 15.78 -1.22
N ASN A 147 -25.76 16.79 -0.82
CA ASN A 147 -25.52 17.98 -1.63
C ASN A 147 -24.05 18.07 -2.04
N ALA A 148 -23.80 18.57 -3.25
CA ALA A 148 -22.44 18.89 -3.68
C ALA A 148 -21.92 20.08 -2.86
N PRO A 149 -20.67 20.03 -2.38
CA PRO A 149 -20.05 21.20 -1.77
C PRO A 149 -19.83 22.32 -2.80
N ARG A 150 -19.85 23.57 -2.34
CA ARG A 150 -19.65 24.74 -3.22
C ARG A 150 -18.15 24.89 -3.53
N MET A 151 -17.77 24.87 -4.81
CA MET A 151 -16.39 24.98 -5.27
C MET A 151 -16.30 25.85 -6.54
N GLU A 152 -15.18 26.56 -6.71
CA GLU A 152 -14.91 27.36 -7.92
C GLU A 152 -14.42 26.49 -9.09
N GLU A 153 -13.57 25.49 -8.82
CA GLU A 153 -13.11 24.52 -9.81
C GLU A 153 -14.03 23.30 -9.89
N LYS A 154 -14.10 22.66 -11.06
CA LYS A 154 -14.92 21.46 -11.26
C LYS A 154 -14.09 20.19 -11.15
N CYS A 155 -14.49 19.32 -10.24
CA CYS A 155 -13.95 17.96 -10.18
C CYS A 155 -14.43 17.10 -11.36
N ALA A 156 -13.55 16.22 -11.84
CA ALA A 156 -13.88 15.28 -12.90
C ALA A 156 -14.74 14.13 -12.37
N LYS A 157 -15.59 13.57 -13.24
CA LYS A 157 -16.33 12.34 -12.95
C LYS A 157 -15.35 11.17 -12.88
N SER A 158 -15.36 10.46 -11.76
CA SER A 158 -14.45 9.34 -11.48
C SER A 158 -15.19 8.04 -11.14
N VAL A 159 -16.49 8.12 -10.84
CA VAL A 159 -17.34 6.96 -10.54
C VAL A 159 -18.40 6.81 -11.63
N PHE A 160 -18.61 5.57 -12.07
CA PHE A 160 -19.54 5.21 -13.13
C PHE A 160 -20.59 4.23 -12.62
N SER A 161 -21.74 4.22 -13.28
CA SER A 161 -22.81 3.27 -13.00
C SER A 161 -22.35 1.85 -13.30
N SER A 162 -22.83 0.89 -12.51
CA SER A 162 -22.55 -0.53 -12.71
C SER A 162 -23.82 -1.25 -13.15
N ALA A 163 -23.67 -2.21 -14.06
CA ALA A 163 -24.75 -3.11 -14.45
C ALA A 163 -25.14 -4.01 -13.28
N VAL A 164 -26.43 -4.35 -13.19
CA VAL A 164 -26.99 -5.11 -12.08
C VAL A 164 -27.60 -6.42 -12.60
N THR A 165 -27.20 -7.55 -12.02
CA THR A 165 -27.82 -8.86 -12.29
C THR A 165 -29.11 -9.02 -11.50
N SER A 166 -29.94 -10.03 -11.80
CA SER A 166 -31.17 -10.29 -11.04
C SER A 166 -30.89 -10.60 -9.56
N ILE A 167 -29.81 -11.35 -9.26
CA ILE A 167 -29.34 -11.61 -7.89
C ILE A 167 -28.86 -10.30 -7.26
N GLY A 168 -28.03 -9.53 -7.95
CA GLY A 168 -27.56 -8.23 -7.48
C GLY A 168 -28.70 -7.28 -7.14
N LYS A 169 -29.77 -7.26 -7.95
CA LYS A 169 -30.98 -6.45 -7.69
C LYS A 169 -31.62 -6.86 -6.37
N SER A 170 -31.91 -8.14 -6.16
CA SER A 170 -32.47 -8.62 -4.89
C SER A 170 -31.58 -8.29 -3.68
N LEU A 171 -30.25 -8.39 -3.83
CA LEU A 171 -29.28 -8.04 -2.79
C LEU A 171 -29.12 -6.52 -2.57
N LEU A 172 -29.54 -5.67 -3.51
CA LEU A 172 -29.49 -4.21 -3.37
C LEU A 172 -30.81 -3.62 -2.86
N THR A 173 -31.93 -4.29 -3.13
CA THR A 173 -33.28 -3.78 -2.81
C THR A 173 -33.96 -4.52 -1.65
N GLY A 174 -33.47 -5.71 -1.28
CA GLY A 174 -34.15 -6.56 -0.31
C GLY A 174 -35.35 -7.33 -0.87
N GLU A 175 -35.60 -7.22 -2.18
CA GLU A 175 -36.69 -7.94 -2.85
C GLU A 175 -36.40 -9.45 -2.92
N PRO A 176 -37.46 -10.30 -2.93
CA PRO A 176 -37.29 -11.74 -3.12
C PRO A 176 -36.54 -12.08 -4.41
N PHE A 177 -35.76 -13.16 -4.38
CA PHE A 177 -35.11 -13.68 -5.58
C PHE A 177 -36.14 -14.17 -6.60
N SER A 178 -35.82 -14.01 -7.89
CA SER A 178 -36.65 -14.57 -8.96
C SER A 178 -36.74 -16.10 -8.85
N ALA A 179 -37.80 -16.71 -9.39
CA ALA A 179 -37.95 -18.17 -9.38
C ALA A 179 -36.79 -18.91 -10.08
N GLN A 180 -36.18 -18.28 -11.09
CA GLN A 180 -35.02 -18.84 -11.80
C GLN A 180 -33.76 -18.76 -10.94
N ASP A 181 -33.55 -17.64 -10.25
CA ASP A 181 -32.41 -17.48 -9.35
C ASP A 181 -32.55 -18.40 -8.15
N ALA A 182 -33.72 -18.47 -7.53
CA ALA A 182 -34.01 -19.39 -6.43
C ALA A 182 -33.63 -20.85 -6.78
N ARG A 183 -33.95 -21.33 -7.98
CA ARG A 183 -33.52 -22.67 -8.45
C ARG A 183 -32.01 -22.81 -8.60
N LYS A 184 -31.30 -21.76 -9.02
CA LYS A 184 -29.82 -21.77 -9.06
C LYS A 184 -29.22 -21.79 -7.66
N LEU A 185 -29.82 -21.06 -6.71
CA LEU A 185 -29.44 -21.09 -5.29
C LEU A 185 -29.66 -22.50 -4.71
N GLU A 186 -30.77 -23.16 -5.03
CA GLU A 186 -31.07 -24.55 -4.66
C GLU A 186 -30.01 -25.55 -5.17
N ALA A 187 -29.49 -25.34 -6.37
CA ALA A 187 -28.42 -26.18 -6.91
C ALA A 187 -27.06 -25.95 -6.20
N ALA A 188 -26.88 -24.82 -5.53
CA ALA A 188 -25.62 -24.46 -4.86
C ALA A 188 -25.48 -25.07 -3.45
N PHE A 189 -26.46 -25.83 -2.97
CA PHE A 189 -26.48 -26.46 -1.63
C PHE A 189 -25.31 -27.44 -1.35
N GLY A 190 -24.44 -27.72 -2.32
CA GLY A 190 -23.21 -28.51 -2.13
C GLY A 190 -21.91 -27.70 -2.04
N PHE A 191 -21.94 -26.37 -2.18
CA PHE A 191 -20.73 -25.53 -2.18
C PHE A 191 -20.54 -24.86 -0.82
N GLU A 192 -19.62 -25.38 -0.01
CA GLU A 192 -19.19 -24.74 1.24
C GLU A 192 -18.12 -23.69 0.95
N PHE A 193 -18.23 -22.53 1.58
CA PHE A 193 -17.21 -21.48 1.48
C PHE A 193 -16.53 -21.26 2.82
N THR A 194 -15.21 -21.45 2.83
CA THR A 194 -14.37 -21.11 3.97
C THR A 194 -13.80 -19.71 3.78
N LEU A 195 -14.25 -18.78 4.62
CA LEU A 195 -13.64 -17.47 4.78
C LEU A 195 -12.27 -17.66 5.46
N ALA A 196 -11.21 -17.34 4.75
CA ALA A 196 -9.86 -17.44 5.29
C ALA A 196 -9.69 -16.41 6.42
N GLU A 197 -9.51 -16.87 7.66
CA GLU A 197 -8.97 -16.00 8.70
C GLU A 197 -7.48 -15.85 8.40
N THR A 198 -7.05 -14.63 8.10
CA THR A 198 -5.62 -14.38 7.93
C THR A 198 -4.97 -14.29 9.30
N ILE A 199 -4.74 -15.43 9.94
CA ILE A 199 -3.91 -15.49 11.15
C ILE A 199 -2.46 -15.45 10.67
N CYS A 200 -1.93 -14.24 10.51
CA CYS A 200 -0.52 -14.04 10.24
C CYS A 200 0.28 -14.10 11.54
N GLY A 201 1.47 -14.68 11.42
CA GLY A 201 2.28 -15.08 12.54
C GLY A 201 3.57 -15.71 12.03
N CYS A 202 4.57 -15.75 12.89
CA CYS A 202 5.87 -16.24 12.47
C CYS A 202 5.85 -17.74 12.18
N ARG A 203 6.24 -18.11 10.97
CA ARG A 203 6.43 -19.49 10.49
C ARG A 203 7.88 -19.96 10.58
N SER A 204 8.80 -19.07 10.98
CA SER A 204 10.19 -19.37 11.27
C SER A 204 10.51 -19.14 12.75
N THR A 205 11.75 -19.41 13.16
CA THR A 205 12.23 -19.05 14.49
C THR A 205 12.32 -17.52 14.60
N PRO A 206 11.68 -16.89 15.60
CA PRO A 206 11.83 -15.45 15.82
C PRO A 206 13.29 -15.08 16.04
N ARG A 207 13.72 -14.00 15.38
CA ARG A 207 15.11 -13.54 15.33
C ARG A 207 15.19 -12.03 15.54
N PRO A 208 16.33 -11.48 15.99
CA PRO A 208 16.55 -10.05 15.96
C PRO A 208 16.35 -9.48 14.56
N CYS A 209 15.56 -8.40 14.46
CA CYS A 209 15.35 -7.67 13.23
C CYS A 209 16.12 -6.36 13.23
N VAL A 210 16.71 -6.03 12.08
CA VAL A 210 17.43 -4.79 11.87
C VAL A 210 16.93 -4.08 10.62
N PHE A 211 16.49 -2.83 10.80
CA PHE A 211 15.85 -2.02 9.79
C PHE A 211 16.81 -0.94 9.31
N LEU A 212 17.18 -0.97 8.04
CA LEU A 212 18.06 0.03 7.42
C LEU A 212 17.27 0.93 6.49
N HIS A 213 17.22 2.22 6.84
CA HIS A 213 16.51 3.24 6.07
C HIS A 213 17.23 3.56 4.75
N GLY A 214 16.55 4.34 3.90
CA GLY A 214 17.04 4.73 2.59
C GLY A 214 17.69 6.12 2.52
N LEU A 215 17.38 6.85 1.44
CA LEU A 215 17.80 8.24 1.28
C LEU A 215 17.00 9.15 2.24
N ALA A 216 17.51 10.36 2.54
CA ALA A 216 16.88 11.43 3.33
C ALA A 216 17.32 11.60 4.80
N ALA A 217 18.42 10.98 5.25
CA ALA A 217 19.02 11.29 6.55
C ALA A 217 20.27 12.17 6.42
N PHE A 218 20.22 13.38 6.99
CA PHE A 218 21.34 14.33 7.10
C PHE A 218 22.25 14.08 8.31
N LYS A 219 21.84 13.20 9.22
CA LYS A 219 22.58 12.84 10.43
C LYS A 219 22.50 11.34 10.64
N GLU A 220 23.62 10.79 11.11
CA GLU A 220 23.73 9.40 11.53
C GLU A 220 23.77 9.27 13.06
N GLU A 221 23.48 8.06 13.52
CA GLU A 221 23.57 7.67 14.92
C GLU A 221 24.68 6.64 15.09
N LYS A 222 25.43 6.73 16.20
CA LYS A 222 26.59 5.86 16.43
C LYS A 222 26.22 4.38 16.62
N GLY A 223 25.02 4.12 17.14
CA GLY A 223 24.53 2.77 17.41
C GLY A 223 23.12 2.58 16.86
N ASN A 224 22.65 1.34 16.92
CA ASN A 224 21.29 1.02 16.50
C ASN A 224 20.28 1.63 17.48
N LEU A 225 19.24 2.25 16.93
CA LEU A 225 18.12 2.83 17.67
C LEU A 225 17.08 1.75 17.98
N ASN A 226 16.23 2.01 18.98
CA ASN A 226 15.06 1.17 19.27
C ASN A 226 13.78 1.66 18.55
N VAL A 227 13.80 2.87 17.99
CA VAL A 227 12.72 3.47 17.21
C VAL A 227 13.34 4.43 16.20
N ASP A 228 12.78 4.49 14.99
CA ASP A 228 13.12 5.52 14.01
C ASP A 228 11.85 5.97 13.27
N PRO A 229 11.49 7.27 13.30
CA PRO A 229 10.30 7.81 12.63
C PRO A 229 10.34 7.71 11.10
N TYR A 230 11.47 7.27 10.52
CA TYR A 230 11.56 6.90 9.12
C TYR A 230 10.53 5.82 8.75
N TRP A 231 10.34 4.85 9.64
CA TRP A 231 9.47 3.70 9.46
C TRP A 231 8.09 3.97 10.06
N GLY A 232 7.07 3.29 9.53
CA GLY A 232 5.75 3.28 10.16
C GLY A 232 5.72 2.57 11.50
N ASN A 233 4.55 2.60 12.14
CA ASN A 233 4.33 1.88 13.39
C ASN A 233 4.25 0.36 13.12
N LEU A 234 5.28 -0.35 13.53
CA LEU A 234 5.40 -1.81 13.40
C LEU A 234 5.05 -2.56 14.69
N THR A 235 4.52 -1.86 15.71
CA THR A 235 4.12 -2.47 16.98
C THR A 235 3.08 -3.56 16.72
N ASN A 236 3.36 -4.79 17.15
CA ASN A 236 2.53 -5.99 16.91
C ASN A 236 2.42 -6.45 15.44
N HIS A 237 3.12 -5.80 14.50
CA HIS A 237 3.09 -6.14 13.07
C HIS A 237 4.37 -6.87 12.59
N ALA A 238 5.19 -7.36 13.52
CA ALA A 238 6.49 -7.95 13.24
C ALA A 238 6.68 -9.28 14.00
N PRO A 239 5.83 -10.30 13.79
CA PRO A 239 5.77 -11.50 14.63
C PRO A 239 7.05 -12.34 14.60
N CYS A 240 7.86 -12.24 13.54
CA CYS A 240 9.15 -12.92 13.44
C CYS A 240 10.32 -12.15 14.08
N CYS A 241 10.09 -10.94 14.56
CA CYS A 241 11.12 -10.14 15.20
C CYS A 241 11.11 -10.38 16.71
N SER A 242 12.14 -11.03 17.24
CA SER A 242 12.34 -11.15 18.70
C SER A 242 12.75 -9.83 19.34
N SER A 243 13.36 -8.95 18.55
CA SER A 243 13.69 -7.56 18.88
C SER A 243 13.75 -6.75 17.60
N MET A 244 13.61 -5.43 17.70
CA MET A 244 13.69 -4.52 16.56
C MET A 244 14.72 -3.45 16.82
N GLN A 245 15.62 -3.27 15.86
CA GLN A 245 16.66 -2.26 15.87
C GLN A 245 16.66 -1.49 14.56
N TYR A 246 16.97 -0.20 14.61
CA TYR A 246 16.92 0.69 13.46
C TYR A 246 18.29 1.33 13.25
N VAL A 247 18.81 1.18 12.04
CA VAL A 247 20.12 1.71 11.64
C VAL A 247 19.91 3.07 10.98
N ARG A 248 20.52 4.11 11.53
CA ARG A 248 20.46 5.46 11.00
C ARG A 248 21.83 5.94 10.52
N LEU A 249 22.07 5.82 9.22
CA LEU A 249 23.26 6.37 8.53
C LEU A 249 22.96 7.72 7.87
N GLU A 250 23.98 8.53 7.63
CA GLU A 250 23.89 9.76 6.86
C GLU A 250 23.86 9.35 5.40
N THR A 251 22.72 9.51 4.74
CA THR A 251 22.53 9.01 3.38
C THR A 251 22.27 10.14 2.39
N MET A 252 22.10 11.39 2.85
CA MET A 252 21.90 12.52 1.95
C MET A 252 23.19 12.90 1.21
N ASN A 253 24.31 12.95 1.93
CA ASN A 253 25.59 13.41 1.41
C ASN A 253 26.63 12.30 1.31
N THR A 254 26.27 11.06 1.65
CA THR A 254 27.17 9.91 1.56
C THR A 254 26.62 8.86 0.60
N SER A 255 27.37 8.59 -0.45
CA SER A 255 27.03 7.63 -1.50
C SER A 255 26.93 6.19 -0.99
N TRP A 256 26.04 5.38 -1.57
CA TRP A 256 25.98 3.94 -1.29
C TRP A 256 27.24 3.18 -1.79
N THR A 257 27.98 3.81 -2.70
CA THR A 257 29.25 3.29 -3.21
C THR A 257 30.45 3.64 -2.32
N ASP A 258 30.25 4.48 -1.28
CA ASP A 258 31.32 4.82 -0.36
C ASP A 258 31.75 3.62 0.49
N THR A 259 33.06 3.39 0.53
CA THR A 259 33.62 2.21 1.20
C THR A 259 33.50 2.31 2.72
N LYS A 260 33.59 3.51 3.31
CA LYS A 260 33.44 3.67 4.77
C LYS A 260 31.99 3.45 5.18
N GLN A 261 31.04 3.99 4.40
CA GLN A 261 29.61 3.76 4.55
C GLN A 261 29.28 2.26 4.54
N GLN A 262 29.84 1.50 3.59
CA GLN A 262 29.65 0.04 3.53
C GLN A 262 30.20 -0.71 4.76
N HIS A 263 31.31 -0.25 5.35
CA HIS A 263 31.78 -0.82 6.62
C HIS A 263 30.82 -0.50 7.77
N LYS A 264 30.35 0.75 7.86
CA LYS A 264 29.35 1.13 8.89
C LYS A 264 28.11 0.25 8.80
N VAL A 265 27.60 -0.01 7.58
CA VAL A 265 26.47 -0.93 7.36
C VAL A 265 26.76 -2.29 8.01
N CYS A 266 27.91 -2.90 7.71
CA CYS A 266 28.27 -4.18 8.31
C CYS A 266 28.43 -4.11 9.84
N ASP A 267 29.05 -3.05 10.38
CA ASP A 267 29.22 -2.89 11.82
C ASP A 267 27.85 -2.83 12.53
N HIS A 268 26.90 -2.08 11.97
CA HIS A 268 25.54 -1.98 12.50
C HIS A 268 24.77 -3.30 12.41
N LEU A 269 24.90 -4.05 11.31
CA LEU A 269 24.25 -5.36 11.15
C LEU A 269 24.86 -6.42 12.08
N LEU A 270 26.18 -6.41 12.24
CA LEU A 270 26.89 -7.34 13.13
C LEU A 270 26.57 -7.07 14.61
N ALA A 271 26.35 -5.81 14.99
CA ALA A 271 26.04 -5.41 16.36
C ALA A 271 24.68 -5.91 16.88
N VAL A 272 23.78 -6.35 15.99
CA VAL A 272 22.43 -6.82 16.33
C VAL A 272 22.48 -8.14 17.09
N ASN A 273 23.37 -9.04 16.68
CA ASN A 273 23.54 -10.36 17.29
C ASN A 273 24.98 -10.53 17.79
N LYS A 274 25.14 -10.63 19.11
CA LYS A 274 26.46 -10.77 19.78
C LYS A 274 27.16 -12.09 19.45
N ASN A 275 26.43 -13.08 18.93
CA ASN A 275 26.97 -14.39 18.58
C ASN A 275 27.59 -14.42 17.17
N ASN A 276 27.49 -13.33 16.40
CA ASN A 276 28.12 -13.22 15.09
C ASN A 276 29.63 -13.47 15.16
N GLN A 277 30.17 -14.25 14.22
CA GLN A 277 31.59 -14.59 14.15
C GLN A 277 32.16 -14.25 12.77
N ASN A 278 33.45 -13.90 12.71
CA ASN A 278 34.19 -13.71 11.45
C ASN A 278 33.49 -12.79 10.44
N SER A 279 32.92 -11.67 10.91
CA SER A 279 32.15 -10.72 10.10
C SER A 279 30.99 -11.36 9.32
N THR A 280 30.42 -12.45 9.84
CA THR A 280 29.25 -13.13 9.29
C THR A 280 28.03 -12.80 10.13
N ILE A 281 27.02 -12.25 9.49
CA ILE A 281 25.71 -11.97 10.06
C ILE A 281 24.92 -13.28 10.07
N SER A 282 24.43 -13.65 11.25
CA SER A 282 23.73 -14.89 11.55
C SER A 282 22.50 -14.62 12.41
N ASP A 283 21.50 -15.50 12.31
CA ASP A 283 20.22 -15.47 13.04
C ASP A 283 19.57 -14.08 13.06
N THR A 284 19.62 -13.37 11.94
CA THR A 284 19.14 -11.97 11.84
C THR A 284 18.17 -11.81 10.68
N ILE A 285 17.12 -11.01 10.87
CA ILE A 285 16.25 -10.57 9.76
C ILE A 285 16.65 -9.14 9.40
N ILE A 286 17.22 -8.97 8.22
CA ILE A 286 17.63 -7.68 7.68
C ILE A 286 16.45 -7.13 6.86
N VAL A 287 15.93 -5.97 7.25
CA VAL A 287 14.87 -5.26 6.52
C VAL A 287 15.45 -3.99 5.95
N THR A 288 15.38 -3.82 4.64
CA THR A 288 15.96 -2.64 3.97
C THR A 288 14.90 -1.92 3.14
N HIS A 289 14.92 -0.58 3.18
CA HIS A 289 14.09 0.24 2.30
C HIS A 289 14.95 1.13 1.40
N SER A 290 14.55 1.27 0.13
CA SER A 290 15.15 2.23 -0.80
C SER A 290 16.68 2.07 -0.89
N MET A 291 17.46 3.15 -0.78
CA MET A 291 18.92 3.14 -0.78
C MET A 291 19.54 2.18 0.26
N GLY A 292 18.83 1.85 1.34
CA GLY A 292 19.27 0.86 2.33
C GLY A 292 19.53 -0.51 1.70
N GLY A 293 18.72 -0.90 0.71
CA GLY A 293 18.95 -2.15 -0.01
C GLY A 293 20.25 -2.15 -0.81
N LEU A 294 20.56 -1.03 -1.47
CA LEU A 294 21.84 -0.85 -2.19
C LEU A 294 23.03 -0.88 -1.25
N LEU A 295 22.90 -0.25 -0.08
CA LEU A 295 23.94 -0.24 0.95
C LEU A 295 24.31 -1.66 1.42
N VAL A 296 23.30 -2.49 1.71
CA VAL A 296 23.52 -3.91 2.07
C VAL A 296 24.07 -4.68 0.88
N ALA A 297 23.48 -4.55 -0.32
CA ALA A 297 23.93 -5.23 -1.52
C ALA A 297 25.40 -4.95 -1.83
N ALA A 298 25.82 -3.68 -1.72
CA ALA A 298 27.18 -3.24 -2.00
C ALA A 298 28.17 -3.74 -0.94
N ALA A 299 27.80 -3.70 0.34
CA ALA A 299 28.63 -4.22 1.43
C ALA A 299 28.88 -5.73 1.30
N LEU A 300 27.87 -6.50 0.87
CA LEU A 300 28.01 -7.94 0.57
C LEU A 300 28.83 -8.17 -0.70
N ALA A 301 28.56 -7.42 -1.77
CA ALA A 301 29.29 -7.53 -3.04
C ALA A 301 30.79 -7.21 -2.88
N SER A 302 31.13 -6.25 -2.02
CA SER A 302 32.52 -5.87 -1.71
C SER A 302 33.13 -6.65 -0.54
N ARG A 303 32.41 -7.67 -0.02
CA ARG A 303 32.82 -8.58 1.06
C ARG A 303 33.24 -7.86 2.35
N LYS A 304 32.56 -6.76 2.70
CA LYS A 304 32.75 -6.11 4.01
C LYS A 304 32.23 -6.97 5.15
N CYS A 305 31.17 -7.72 4.88
CA CYS A 305 30.61 -8.75 5.73
C CYS A 305 29.97 -9.85 4.87
N HIS A 306 29.56 -10.93 5.53
CA HIS A 306 28.86 -12.06 4.92
C HIS A 306 27.52 -12.27 5.63
N VAL A 307 26.62 -12.99 4.98
CA VAL A 307 25.39 -13.52 5.60
C VAL A 307 25.42 -15.04 5.49
N ASP A 308 24.97 -15.73 6.53
CA ASP A 308 24.78 -17.18 6.48
C ASP A 308 23.33 -17.57 6.13
N SER A 309 23.06 -18.87 6.09
CA SER A 309 21.73 -19.40 5.77
C SER A 309 20.65 -19.14 6.82
N SER A 310 21.03 -18.74 8.03
CA SER A 310 20.09 -18.41 9.11
C SER A 310 19.62 -16.94 9.04
N THR A 311 20.22 -16.14 8.17
CA THR A 311 19.82 -14.75 7.91
C THR A 311 18.75 -14.68 6.83
N SER A 312 17.74 -13.84 7.05
CA SER A 312 16.74 -13.51 6.02
C SER A 312 16.87 -12.04 5.64
N TRP A 313 16.87 -11.75 4.34
CA TRP A 313 16.88 -10.37 3.85
C TRP A 313 15.57 -10.03 3.16
N VAL A 314 14.82 -9.11 3.77
CA VAL A 314 13.56 -8.54 3.29
C VAL A 314 13.87 -7.18 2.65
N ALA A 315 13.77 -7.11 1.32
CA ALA A 315 14.07 -5.90 0.57
C ALA A 315 12.80 -5.17 0.14
N ILE A 316 12.76 -3.86 0.31
CA ILE A 316 11.59 -3.04 0.02
C ILE A 316 12.03 -1.86 -0.86
N ALA A 317 11.40 -1.71 -2.03
CA ALA A 317 11.59 -0.57 -2.93
C ALA A 317 13.06 -0.22 -3.23
N SER A 318 13.96 -1.21 -3.29
CA SER A 318 15.41 -0.99 -3.35
C SER A 318 15.88 -0.73 -4.78
N PRO A 319 16.45 0.44 -5.13
CA PRO A 319 16.73 0.81 -6.52
C PRO A 319 18.00 0.13 -7.07
N MET A 320 17.94 -1.18 -7.36
CA MET A 320 19.10 -1.98 -7.81
C MET A 320 19.64 -1.60 -9.20
N ARG A 321 18.95 -0.71 -9.92
CA ARG A 321 19.40 -0.08 -11.17
C ARG A 321 19.39 1.46 -11.07
N GLY A 322 19.33 2.01 -9.86
CA GLY A 322 19.14 3.44 -9.63
C GLY A 322 17.70 3.92 -9.81
N SER A 323 17.53 5.24 -9.83
CA SER A 323 16.23 5.91 -9.83
C SER A 323 16.26 7.08 -10.80
N MET A 324 15.27 7.15 -11.69
CA MET A 324 15.09 8.29 -12.61
C MET A 324 14.87 9.60 -11.84
N SER A 325 14.41 9.54 -10.60
CA SER A 325 14.28 10.71 -9.73
C SER A 325 15.64 11.33 -9.40
N SER A 326 16.72 10.55 -9.34
CA SER A 326 18.08 11.08 -9.16
C SER A 326 18.53 11.84 -10.40
N ASP A 327 18.35 11.27 -11.59
CA ASP A 327 18.65 11.93 -12.86
C ASP A 327 17.85 13.22 -13.00
N TYR A 328 16.53 13.15 -12.76
CA TYR A 328 15.65 14.31 -12.80
C TYR A 328 16.08 15.41 -11.83
N PHE A 329 16.41 15.06 -10.58
CA PHE A 329 16.92 16.03 -9.59
C PHE A 329 18.21 16.72 -10.07
N GLN A 330 19.13 15.95 -10.67
CA GLN A 330 20.38 16.50 -11.20
C GLN A 330 20.16 17.38 -12.45
N GLU A 331 19.12 17.12 -13.25
CA GLU A 331 18.70 18.01 -14.33
C GLU A 331 18.06 19.30 -13.81
N SER A 332 17.21 19.21 -12.78
CA SER A 332 16.59 20.39 -12.16
C SER A 332 17.62 21.32 -11.54
N CYS A 333 18.70 20.79 -10.92
CA CYS A 333 19.82 21.62 -10.45
C CYS A 333 20.60 22.36 -11.55
N LYS A 334 20.25 22.13 -12.82
CA LYS A 334 20.83 22.81 -13.98
C LYS A 334 19.76 23.55 -14.80
N ASP A 335 18.58 23.80 -14.22
CA ASP A 335 17.44 24.48 -14.86
C ASP A 335 17.00 23.84 -16.19
N ASN A 336 17.05 22.49 -16.26
CA ASN A 336 16.73 21.73 -17.47
C ASN A 336 15.48 20.86 -17.35
N THR A 337 14.55 21.20 -16.45
CA THR A 337 13.34 20.43 -16.18
C THR A 337 12.09 21.32 -16.23
N ASN A 338 11.25 21.31 -15.19
CA ASN A 338 10.08 22.17 -15.08
C ASN A 338 10.26 23.18 -13.95
N PHE A 339 9.69 24.37 -14.17
CA PHE A 339 9.79 25.52 -13.27
C PHE A 339 9.32 25.21 -11.83
N VAL A 340 8.33 24.33 -11.66
CA VAL A 340 7.78 23.99 -10.33
C VAL A 340 8.81 23.21 -9.50
N MET A 341 9.49 22.24 -10.10
CA MET A 341 10.52 21.45 -9.44
C MET A 341 11.83 22.21 -9.28
N GLU A 342 12.20 23.04 -10.23
CA GLU A 342 13.34 23.97 -10.12
C GLU A 342 13.14 24.92 -8.93
N ALA A 343 11.98 25.57 -8.83
CA ALA A 343 11.66 26.45 -7.71
C ALA A 343 11.61 25.72 -6.35
N LEU A 344 11.11 24.48 -6.31
CA LEU A 344 11.10 23.67 -5.09
C LEU A 344 12.53 23.32 -4.64
N ILE A 345 13.38 22.94 -5.59
CA ILE A 345 14.75 22.53 -5.30
C ILE A 345 15.62 23.74 -4.90
N ASP A 346 15.47 24.87 -5.59
CA ASP A 346 16.12 26.14 -5.24
C ASP A 346 15.72 26.60 -3.83
N TYR A 347 14.45 26.47 -3.47
CA TYR A 347 13.95 26.80 -2.14
C TYR A 347 14.55 25.91 -1.04
N THR A 348 14.78 24.63 -1.33
CA THR A 348 15.39 23.70 -0.36
C THR A 348 16.90 23.87 -0.20
N GLY A 349 17.56 24.59 -1.12
CA GLY A 349 19.02 24.77 -1.12
C GLY A 349 19.79 23.46 -1.31
N LEU A 350 19.16 22.43 -1.88
CA LEU A 350 19.75 21.09 -2.04
C LEU A 350 20.55 20.94 -3.34
N CYS A 351 20.76 22.02 -4.10
CA CYS A 351 21.64 22.02 -5.26
C CYS A 351 23.06 22.51 -4.92
N PRO A 352 24.11 21.83 -5.44
CA PRO A 352 24.04 20.56 -6.16
C PRO A 352 23.62 19.43 -5.21
N GLY A 353 22.89 18.44 -5.73
CA GLY A 353 22.45 17.28 -4.95
C GLY A 353 23.61 16.61 -4.22
N GLY A 354 23.40 16.24 -2.96
CA GLY A 354 24.39 15.51 -2.17
C GLY A 354 24.80 14.19 -2.84
N ASP A 355 25.97 13.66 -2.48
CA ASP A 355 26.50 12.44 -3.12
C ASP A 355 25.58 11.23 -2.95
N GLY A 356 24.75 11.20 -1.90
CA GLY A 356 23.69 10.23 -1.74
C GLY A 356 22.70 10.24 -2.89
N ILE A 357 22.12 11.40 -3.20
CA ILE A 357 21.20 11.58 -4.35
C ILE A 357 21.91 11.20 -5.64
N ARG A 358 23.07 11.80 -5.91
CA ARG A 358 23.79 11.64 -7.19
C ARG A 358 24.21 10.20 -7.45
N SER A 359 24.55 9.45 -6.40
CA SER A 359 24.93 8.05 -6.51
C SER A 359 23.79 7.13 -6.94
N LEU A 360 22.53 7.58 -6.88
CA LEU A 360 21.35 6.83 -7.29
C LEU A 360 20.99 7.05 -8.76
N ALA A 361 21.84 7.71 -9.56
CA ALA A 361 21.63 7.86 -10.99
C ALA A 361 21.33 6.50 -11.63
N TYR A 362 20.38 6.49 -12.56
CA TYR A 362 19.87 5.27 -13.17
C TYR A 362 20.93 4.63 -14.07
N GLU A 363 21.07 3.30 -13.97
CA GLU A 363 22.05 2.51 -14.71
C GLU A 363 21.94 2.78 -16.23
N GLU A 364 23.08 3.05 -16.87
CA GLU A 364 23.19 3.41 -18.30
C GLU A 364 22.60 4.77 -18.71
N GLU A 365 22.09 5.59 -17.78
CA GLU A 365 21.60 6.93 -18.08
C GLU A 365 22.68 8.02 -18.00
N LYS A 366 22.30 9.24 -18.42
CA LYS A 366 23.15 10.43 -18.56
C LYS A 366 23.99 10.76 -17.32
N TYR A 367 23.44 10.55 -16.12
CA TYR A 367 24.14 10.85 -14.87
C TYR A 367 24.87 9.64 -14.26
N SER A 368 24.72 8.46 -14.85
CA SER A 368 25.52 7.30 -14.47
C SER A 368 26.90 7.31 -15.12
N SER A 369 27.75 6.40 -14.67
CA SER A 369 29.06 6.14 -15.25
C SER A 369 29.28 4.65 -15.35
N LYS A 370 30.17 4.21 -16.25
CA LYS A 370 30.56 2.79 -16.35
C LYS A 370 30.99 2.18 -15.02
N LYS A 371 31.59 2.98 -14.13
CA LYS A 371 31.97 2.55 -12.78
C LYS A 371 30.74 2.31 -11.91
N LEU A 372 29.75 3.21 -11.96
CA LEU A 372 28.50 3.08 -11.23
C LEU A 372 27.67 1.89 -11.75
N ASP A 373 27.58 1.73 -13.08
CA ASP A 373 26.90 0.59 -13.71
C ASP A 373 27.52 -0.75 -13.27
N ALA A 374 28.86 -0.84 -13.28
CA ALA A 374 29.55 -2.05 -12.78
C ALA A 374 29.25 -2.34 -11.30
N LEU A 375 29.05 -1.31 -10.47
CA LEU A 375 28.65 -1.46 -9.08
C LEU A 375 27.19 -1.93 -8.95
N TYR A 376 26.28 -1.45 -9.79
CA TYR A 376 24.91 -1.97 -9.85
C TYR A 376 24.88 -3.44 -10.25
N VAL A 377 25.64 -3.85 -11.27
CA VAL A 377 25.77 -5.27 -11.66
C VAL A 377 26.22 -6.14 -10.48
N ALA A 378 27.21 -5.67 -9.71
CA ALA A 378 27.70 -6.38 -8.53
C ALA A 378 26.66 -6.43 -7.40
N ALA A 379 25.99 -5.30 -7.12
CA ALA A 379 24.93 -5.21 -6.13
C ALA A 379 23.74 -6.11 -6.48
N GLN A 380 23.27 -6.09 -7.73
CA GLN A 380 22.22 -6.95 -8.24
C GLN A 380 22.55 -8.45 -8.09
N LYS A 381 23.82 -8.84 -8.30
CA LYS A 381 24.25 -10.22 -8.07
C LYS A 381 24.13 -10.61 -6.60
N ALA A 382 24.59 -9.75 -5.68
CA ALA A 382 24.45 -9.98 -4.24
C ALA A 382 22.97 -10.02 -3.82
N TYR A 383 22.17 -9.08 -4.31
CA TYR A 383 20.73 -9.00 -4.10
C TYR A 383 20.03 -10.30 -4.48
N ARG A 384 20.22 -10.78 -5.71
CA ARG A 384 19.60 -12.03 -6.18
C ARG A 384 20.07 -13.29 -5.44
N SER A 385 21.27 -13.25 -4.86
CA SER A 385 21.85 -14.39 -4.15
C SER A 385 21.36 -14.49 -2.70
N HIS A 386 20.95 -13.38 -2.08
CA HIS A 386 20.72 -13.31 -0.63
C HIS A 386 19.32 -12.82 -0.24
N VAL A 387 18.59 -12.12 -1.11
CA VAL A 387 17.23 -11.65 -0.82
C VAL A 387 16.27 -12.83 -0.68
N THR A 388 15.62 -12.90 0.47
CA THR A 388 14.61 -13.91 0.80
C THR A 388 13.23 -13.50 0.30
N ALA A 389 12.92 -12.21 0.37
CA ALA A 389 11.64 -11.62 0.03
C ALA A 389 11.82 -10.19 -0.48
N ALA A 390 10.97 -9.77 -1.41
CA ALA A 390 11.02 -8.42 -1.97
C ALA A 390 9.63 -7.81 -2.15
N MET A 391 9.47 -6.55 -1.77
CA MET A 391 8.29 -5.74 -2.10
C MET A 391 8.68 -4.65 -3.10
N CYS A 392 8.02 -4.64 -4.26
CA CYS A 392 8.22 -3.66 -5.32
C CYS A 392 6.87 -3.10 -5.76
N SER A 393 6.79 -1.85 -6.20
CA SER A 393 5.53 -1.32 -6.74
C SER A 393 5.56 -1.21 -8.25
N ASN A 394 4.45 -1.57 -8.90
CA ASN A 394 4.20 -1.30 -10.31
C ASN A 394 3.13 -0.20 -10.49
N GLY A 395 2.84 0.56 -9.44
CA GLY A 395 1.99 1.74 -9.45
C GLY A 395 2.25 2.59 -8.20
N ASN A 396 2.06 3.90 -8.33
CA ASN A 396 2.42 4.90 -7.32
C ASN A 396 1.22 5.52 -6.62
N THR A 397 0.04 4.91 -6.76
CA THR A 397 -1.20 5.44 -6.21
C THR A 397 -1.13 5.58 -4.69
N GLY A 398 -0.43 4.68 -3.98
CA GLY A 398 -0.22 4.79 -2.53
C GLY A 398 -1.49 4.63 -1.70
N LEU A 399 -1.31 4.85 -0.40
CA LEU A 399 -2.33 5.03 0.61
C LEU A 399 -2.60 6.53 0.74
N ARG A 400 -3.86 6.90 1.01
CA ARG A 400 -4.19 8.31 1.18
C ARG A 400 -3.53 8.88 2.41
N SER A 401 -2.70 9.90 2.18
CA SER A 401 -2.03 10.68 3.21
C SER A 401 -1.69 12.06 2.64
N ASN A 402 -1.38 13.02 3.49
CA ASN A 402 -0.85 14.33 3.05
C ASN A 402 0.42 14.23 2.19
N ARG A 403 1.12 13.07 2.21
CA ARG A 403 2.32 12.80 1.41
C ARG A 403 2.00 12.21 0.03
N GLN A 404 0.82 11.62 -0.15
CA GLN A 404 0.41 10.96 -1.40
C GLN A 404 0.49 11.92 -2.60
N ALA A 405 -0.03 13.14 -2.44
CA ALA A 405 -0.04 14.15 -3.49
C ALA A 405 1.38 14.48 -4.01
N ILE A 406 2.37 14.52 -3.11
CA ILE A 406 3.77 14.74 -3.49
C ILE A 406 4.26 13.60 -4.37
N TYR A 407 4.06 12.34 -3.97
CA TYR A 407 4.50 11.19 -4.76
C TYR A 407 3.77 11.03 -6.09
N TRP A 408 2.51 11.46 -6.19
CA TRP A 408 1.79 11.52 -7.45
C TRP A 408 2.38 12.55 -8.40
N VAL A 409 2.68 13.75 -7.90
CA VAL A 409 3.36 14.78 -8.68
C VAL A 409 4.71 14.24 -9.17
N LEU A 410 5.52 13.66 -8.28
CA LEU A 410 6.83 13.10 -8.65
C LEU A 410 6.68 11.99 -9.71
N GLY A 411 5.79 11.01 -9.49
CA GLY A 411 5.55 9.91 -10.42
C GLY A 411 4.96 10.29 -11.78
N ARG A 412 4.31 11.47 -11.88
CA ARG A 412 3.77 12.01 -13.15
C ARG A 412 4.71 13.00 -13.85
N THR A 413 5.53 13.71 -13.09
CA THR A 413 6.41 14.78 -13.61
C THR A 413 7.81 14.28 -13.93
N MET A 414 8.29 13.26 -13.23
CA MET A 414 9.56 12.62 -13.52
C MET A 414 9.41 11.69 -14.72
N ASN A 415 10.34 11.79 -15.67
CA ASN A 415 10.39 10.92 -16.85
C ASN A 415 10.89 9.53 -16.46
N HIS A 416 10.01 8.76 -15.85
CA HIS A 416 10.14 7.36 -15.53
C HIS A 416 10.30 6.49 -16.79
N LYS A 417 11.00 5.35 -16.68
CA LYS A 417 11.17 4.42 -17.80
C LYS A 417 9.87 3.72 -18.19
N SER A 418 8.91 3.66 -17.27
CA SER A 418 7.59 3.11 -17.47
C SER A 418 6.58 3.69 -16.49
N SER A 419 5.30 3.41 -16.68
CA SER A 419 4.27 3.70 -15.66
C SER A 419 4.34 2.77 -14.44
N LYS A 420 5.19 1.72 -14.47
CA LYS A 420 5.38 0.77 -13.37
C LYS A 420 6.43 1.29 -12.38
N ASN A 421 6.04 2.21 -11.51
CA ASN A 421 6.91 2.77 -10.49
C ASN A 421 6.15 3.09 -9.19
N ASP A 422 6.88 3.29 -8.10
CA ASP A 422 6.35 3.75 -6.80
C ASP A 422 6.38 5.29 -6.64
N GLY A 423 6.65 6.02 -7.72
CA GLY A 423 6.84 7.47 -7.76
C GLY A 423 8.30 7.90 -7.63
N ILE A 424 9.21 7.00 -7.25
CA ILE A 424 10.66 7.26 -7.15
C ILE A 424 11.49 6.16 -7.85
N VAL A 425 11.13 4.90 -7.64
CA VAL A 425 11.85 3.72 -8.12
C VAL A 425 10.96 2.94 -9.09
N GLU A 426 11.52 2.60 -10.25
CA GLU A 426 10.89 1.71 -11.22
C GLU A 426 10.78 0.28 -10.68
N PHE A 427 9.71 -0.43 -11.03
CA PHE A 427 9.52 -1.84 -10.72
C PHE A 427 10.75 -2.68 -11.10
N TYR A 428 11.29 -2.52 -12.31
CA TYR A 428 12.46 -3.29 -12.76
C TYR A 428 13.76 -2.93 -12.05
N SER A 429 13.89 -1.68 -11.60
CA SER A 429 15.00 -1.28 -10.72
C SER A 429 14.86 -1.95 -9.36
N CYS A 430 13.65 -1.98 -8.79
CA CYS A 430 13.36 -2.67 -7.54
C CYS A 430 13.57 -4.19 -7.61
N ALA A 431 13.10 -4.82 -8.70
CA ALA A 431 13.18 -6.25 -8.90
C ALA A 431 14.64 -6.74 -8.98
N GLY A 432 15.61 -5.87 -9.31
CA GLY A 432 17.04 -6.20 -9.28
C GLY A 432 17.40 -7.41 -10.15
N GLY A 433 16.65 -7.64 -11.23
CA GLY A 433 16.80 -8.77 -12.14
C GLY A 433 16.07 -10.06 -11.74
N PHE A 434 15.22 -10.05 -10.70
CA PHE A 434 14.20 -11.10 -10.57
C PHE A 434 13.13 -10.93 -11.67
N PRO A 435 12.63 -12.03 -12.27
CA PRO A 435 11.62 -11.93 -13.31
C PRO A 435 10.26 -11.50 -12.73
N GLU A 436 9.48 -10.75 -13.51
CA GLU A 436 8.14 -10.29 -13.10
C GLU A 436 7.23 -11.44 -12.68
N SER A 437 7.35 -12.62 -13.33
CA SER A 437 6.59 -13.82 -12.99
C SER A 437 6.86 -14.39 -11.59
N LYS A 438 7.90 -13.91 -10.89
CA LYS A 438 8.16 -14.26 -9.50
C LYS A 438 7.28 -13.47 -8.53
N PHE A 439 6.78 -12.31 -8.96
CA PHE A 439 6.01 -11.41 -8.12
C PHE A 439 4.51 -11.69 -8.24
N GLY A 440 3.82 -11.74 -7.10
CA GLY A 440 2.36 -11.83 -7.02
C GLY A 440 1.76 -10.58 -6.38
N GLU A 441 0.47 -10.37 -6.62
CA GLU A 441 -0.28 -9.15 -6.26
C GLU A 441 -0.92 -9.21 -4.88
N THR A 442 -0.58 -10.22 -4.06
CA THR A 442 -1.16 -10.40 -2.73
C THR A 442 -0.10 -10.35 -1.65
N TYR A 443 -0.50 -9.91 -0.44
CA TYR A 443 0.37 -9.89 0.73
C TYR A 443 0.83 -11.30 1.19
N HIS A 444 0.34 -12.38 0.59
CA HIS A 444 0.85 -13.73 0.80
C HIS A 444 2.08 -14.06 -0.05
N ASP A 445 2.35 -13.27 -1.08
CA ASP A 445 3.45 -13.51 -1.99
C ASP A 445 4.78 -13.02 -1.40
N ARG A 446 5.76 -13.90 -1.26
CA ARG A 446 7.11 -13.52 -0.77
C ARG A 446 7.78 -12.45 -1.64
N PHE A 447 7.44 -12.45 -2.93
CA PHE A 447 7.80 -11.41 -3.87
C PHE A 447 6.49 -10.69 -4.21
N TYR A 448 6.27 -9.55 -3.58
CA TYR A 448 4.97 -8.87 -3.59
C TYR A 448 5.06 -7.63 -4.47
N VAL A 449 4.21 -7.58 -5.50
CA VAL A 449 4.02 -6.38 -6.31
C VAL A 449 2.84 -5.57 -5.78
N THR A 450 3.06 -4.28 -5.58
CA THR A 450 2.10 -3.39 -4.91
C THR A 450 1.73 -2.19 -5.77
N LYS A 451 0.72 -1.44 -5.33
CA LYS A 451 0.38 -0.10 -5.82
C LYS A 451 0.76 1.01 -4.84
N LEU A 452 1.67 0.72 -3.90
CA LEU A 452 2.13 1.66 -2.88
C LEU A 452 3.08 2.70 -3.48
N ASN A 453 3.02 3.94 -2.99
CA ASN A 453 4.08 4.90 -3.29
C ASN A 453 5.33 4.58 -2.43
N HIS A 454 6.45 5.21 -2.78
CA HIS A 454 7.74 4.95 -2.15
C HIS A 454 7.76 5.15 -0.63
N ALA A 455 6.95 6.06 -0.08
CA ALA A 455 6.87 6.25 1.38
C ALA A 455 6.03 5.17 2.07
N ASP A 456 4.92 4.78 1.46
CA ASP A 456 4.01 3.79 2.05
C ASP A 456 4.63 2.40 2.11
N ALA A 457 5.51 2.08 1.16
CA ALA A 457 6.31 0.86 1.20
C ALA A 457 7.15 0.75 2.49
N ALA A 458 7.54 1.87 3.10
CA ALA A 458 8.22 1.91 4.40
C ALA A 458 7.25 1.81 5.61
N PHE A 459 6.06 1.22 5.41
CA PHE A 459 5.00 0.97 6.40
C PHE A 459 4.32 2.22 6.98
N ARG A 460 4.64 3.42 6.46
CA ARG A 460 4.32 4.70 7.11
C ARG A 460 2.84 4.92 7.39
N ASN A 461 1.97 4.42 6.51
CA ASN A 461 0.53 4.64 6.57
C ASN A 461 -0.27 3.34 6.79
N GLY A 462 0.40 2.25 7.18
CA GLY A 462 -0.24 0.96 7.46
C GLY A 462 -0.75 0.24 6.22
N ASP A 463 -1.93 -0.37 6.32
CA ASP A 463 -2.58 -1.16 5.27
C ASP A 463 -3.83 -0.47 4.71
N ALA A 464 -4.10 -0.67 3.43
CA ALA A 464 -5.42 -0.36 2.86
C ALA A 464 -6.49 -1.28 3.45
N LEU A 465 -7.70 -0.75 3.62
CA LEU A 465 -8.83 -1.51 4.16
C LEU A 465 -9.24 -2.71 3.29
N LEU A 466 -9.37 -2.49 1.99
CA LEU A 466 -9.98 -3.44 1.04
C LEU A 466 -9.22 -3.43 -0.28
N ASN A 467 -7.89 -3.48 -0.21
CA ASN A 467 -7.06 -3.61 -1.41
C ASN A 467 -5.80 -4.40 -1.06
N THR A 468 -5.76 -5.65 -1.54
CA THR A 468 -4.66 -6.58 -1.30
C THR A 468 -3.32 -6.16 -1.91
N GLU A 469 -3.33 -5.23 -2.87
CA GLU A 469 -2.13 -4.66 -3.49
C GLU A 469 -1.54 -3.49 -2.69
N LYS A 470 -2.14 -3.14 -1.53
CA LYS A 470 -1.74 -2.02 -0.68
C LYS A 470 -1.68 -2.38 0.81
N MET A 471 -1.32 -3.63 1.13
CA MET A 471 -1.21 -4.14 2.52
C MET A 471 0.24 -4.49 2.93
N PRO A 472 1.14 -3.49 3.11
CA PRO A 472 2.53 -3.76 3.47
C PRO A 472 2.73 -4.34 4.88
N LEU A 473 1.94 -3.95 5.89
CA LEU A 473 2.06 -4.49 7.24
C LEU A 473 1.64 -5.96 7.26
N LYS A 474 0.46 -6.28 6.73
CA LYS A 474 0.00 -7.66 6.60
C LYS A 474 1.01 -8.51 5.83
N TRP A 475 1.58 -8.00 4.74
CA TRP A 475 2.64 -8.71 4.03
C TRP A 475 3.81 -9.08 4.95
N PHE A 476 4.29 -8.13 5.74
CA PHE A 476 5.40 -8.37 6.67
C PHE A 476 5.04 -9.35 7.79
N GLU A 477 3.81 -9.30 8.31
CA GLU A 477 3.30 -10.24 9.32
C GLU A 477 3.23 -11.68 8.81
N CYS A 478 2.86 -11.86 7.54
CA CYS A 478 2.64 -13.18 6.94
C CYS A 478 3.91 -13.77 6.29
N LEU A 479 5.01 -13.02 6.26
CA LEU A 479 6.12 -13.25 5.34
C LEU A 479 6.98 -14.47 5.65
N LEU A 480 7.35 -14.62 6.93
CA LEU A 480 8.46 -15.45 7.39
C LEU A 480 8.04 -16.52 8.39
#